data_AF-A6Q5A8-F1
#
_entry.id   AF-A6Q5A8-F1
#
_cell.length_a   1.000
_cell.length_b   1.000
_cell.length_c   1.000
_cell.angle_alpha   90.00
_cell.angle_beta   90.00
_cell.angle_gamma   90.00
#
_symmetry.space_group_name_H-M   'P 1'
#
loop_
_entity.id
_entity.type
_entity.pdbx_description
1 polymer ?
#
loop_
_entity_poly.entity_id
_entity_poly.type
_entity_poly.pdbx_seq_one_letter_code
_entity_poly.pdbx_strand_id
1 'polypeptide(L)'
;MRRGGFTLIELIFVIVIIGILAAVAIPKYKNLKQNAIVSNVIQAYYDLKGSGGASSYLNATELNGNDKADLNISDFYKFQGADWTVNGDTATYRSGKSDFNATFTYNNDGTVTVKLYCDTTKTAGQAAENALLAKGLDCSPSGTTYTIDLETQD
;
A
#
# COMPACT_ATOMS: atom_id res chain seq x y z
N MET A 1 -7.99 -32.25 -48.84
CA MET A 1 -7.44 -31.01 -48.26
C MET A 1 -6.13 -31.35 -47.57
N ARG A 2 -5.00 -30.81 -48.02
CA ARG A 2 -3.72 -30.96 -47.29
C ARG A 2 -3.78 -30.05 -46.07
N ARG A 3 -3.85 -30.63 -44.87
CA ARG A 3 -3.65 -29.89 -43.62
C ARG A 3 -2.18 -29.46 -43.60
N GLY A 4 -1.91 -28.18 -43.78
CA GLY A 4 -0.58 -27.60 -43.56
C GLY A 4 -0.28 -27.74 -42.06
N GLY A 5 0.60 -28.67 -41.71
CA GLY A 5 1.11 -28.78 -40.35
C GLY A 5 2.11 -27.67 -40.07
N PHE A 6 2.14 -27.17 -38.83
CA PHE A 6 3.19 -26.29 -38.34
C PHE A 6 4.56 -26.96 -38.49
N THR A 7 5.57 -26.22 -38.92
CA THR A 7 6.95 -26.72 -38.97
C THR A 7 7.59 -26.64 -37.57
N LEU A 8 8.51 -27.56 -37.28
CA LEU A 8 9.27 -27.53 -36.01
C LEU A 8 10.08 -26.24 -35.87
N ILE A 9 10.58 -25.68 -36.98
CA ILE A 9 11.35 -24.45 -36.96
C ILE A 9 10.50 -23.23 -36.60
N GLU A 10 9.26 -23.15 -37.10
CA GLU A 10 8.32 -22.08 -36.72
C GLU A 10 8.02 -22.12 -35.22
N LEU A 11 7.81 -23.31 -34.67
CA LEU A 11 7.58 -23.47 -33.23
C LEU A 11 8.81 -23.04 -32.40
N ILE A 12 10.02 -23.37 -32.85
CA ILE A 12 11.27 -22.97 -32.17
C ILE A 12 11.42 -21.45 -32.18
N PHE A 13 11.21 -20.78 -33.31
CA PHE A 13 11.32 -19.31 -33.38
C PHE A 13 10.32 -18.62 -32.45
N VAL A 14 9.09 -19.13 -32.34
CA VAL A 14 8.09 -18.58 -31.41
C VAL A 14 8.57 -18.69 -29.96
N ILE A 15 9.11 -19.84 -29.55
CA ILE A 15 9.61 -20.04 -28.18
C ILE A 15 10.82 -19.13 -27.90
N VAL A 16 11.72 -18.95 -28.87
CA VAL A 16 12.88 -18.05 -28.75
C VAL A 16 12.43 -16.61 -28.55
N ILE A 17 11.47 -16.12 -29.34
CA ILE A 17 10.96 -14.74 -29.22
C ILE A 17 10.28 -14.54 -27.86
N ILE A 18 9.42 -15.48 -27.43
CA ILE A 18 8.77 -15.41 -26.10
C ILE A 18 9.82 -15.44 -24.98
N GLY A 19 10.88 -16.24 -25.13
CA GLY A 19 11.99 -16.30 -24.17
C GLY A 19 12.70 -14.95 -23.97
N ILE A 20 13.01 -14.25 -25.06
CA ILE A 20 13.65 -12.91 -25.00
C ILE A 20 12.72 -11.89 -24.36
N LEU A 21 11.43 -11.87 -24.76
CA LEU A 21 10.45 -10.95 -24.17
C LEU A 21 10.26 -11.19 -22.67
N ALA A 22 10.19 -12.46 -22.25
CA ALA A 22 10.06 -12.83 -20.85
C ALA A 22 11.26 -12.37 -20.02
N ALA A 23 12.49 -12.53 -20.53
CA ALA A 23 13.71 -12.13 -19.83
C ALA A 23 13.73 -10.63 -19.48
N VAL A 24 13.21 -9.77 -20.37
CA VAL A 24 13.13 -8.31 -20.13
C VAL A 24 11.89 -7.93 -19.31
N ALA A 25 10.76 -8.60 -19.52
CA ALA A 25 9.48 -8.24 -18.88
C ALA A 25 9.41 -8.65 -17.41
N ILE A 26 9.92 -9.83 -17.03
CA ILE A 26 9.85 -10.34 -15.65
C ILE A 26 10.48 -9.39 -14.61
N PRO A 27 11.71 -8.87 -14.76
CA PRO A 27 12.29 -7.98 -13.77
C PRO A 27 11.51 -6.67 -13.64
N LYS A 28 11.06 -6.10 -14.77
CA LYS A 28 10.24 -4.87 -14.77
C LYS A 28 8.92 -5.08 -14.05
N TYR A 29 8.24 -6.20 -14.30
CA TYR A 29 6.98 -6.52 -13.65
C TYR A 29 7.13 -6.67 -12.13
N LYS A 30 8.22 -7.27 -11.65
CA LYS A 30 8.50 -7.38 -10.21
C LYS A 30 8.64 -6.00 -9.54
N ASN A 31 9.39 -5.08 -10.16
CA ASN A 31 9.58 -3.73 -9.64
C ASN A 31 8.27 -2.93 -9.64
N LEU A 32 7.48 -3.02 -10.71
CA LEU A 32 6.17 -2.37 -10.79
C LEU A 32 5.22 -2.87 -9.70
N LYS A 33 5.20 -4.19 -9.46
CA LYS A 33 4.38 -4.77 -8.40
C LYS A 33 4.80 -4.26 -7.01
N GLN A 34 6.11 -4.17 -6.74
CA GLN A 34 6.62 -3.64 -5.47
C GLN A 34 6.23 -2.17 -5.26
N ASN A 35 6.37 -1.34 -6.29
CA ASN A 35 5.97 0.06 -6.20
C ASN A 35 4.46 0.23 -6.01
N ALA A 36 3.64 -0.58 -6.68
CA ALA A 36 2.19 -0.57 -6.52
C ALA A 36 1.76 -0.95 -5.10
N ILE A 37 2.43 -1.93 -4.48
CA ILE A 37 2.19 -2.33 -3.09
C ILE A 37 2.35 -1.13 -2.14
N VAL A 38 3.45 -0.39 -2.28
CA VAL A 38 3.79 0.73 -1.38
C VAL A 38 2.92 1.95 -1.66
N SER A 39 2.56 2.17 -2.93
CA SER A 39 1.69 3.28 -3.35
C SER A 39 0.33 3.27 -2.65
N ASN A 40 -0.25 2.11 -2.35
CA ASN A 40 -1.52 2.01 -1.62
C ASN A 40 -1.42 2.61 -0.21
N VAL A 41 -0.31 2.34 0.49
CA VAL A 41 -0.06 2.84 1.85
C VAL A 41 0.24 4.33 1.82
N ILE A 42 1.08 4.77 0.88
CA ILE A 42 1.39 6.19 0.66
C ILE A 42 0.11 6.99 0.41
N GLN A 43 -0.77 6.48 -0.45
CA GLN A 43 -2.04 7.14 -0.77
C GLN A 43 -2.92 7.25 0.47
N ALA A 44 -3.09 6.15 1.23
CA ALA A 44 -3.88 6.17 2.46
C ALA A 44 -3.32 7.18 3.49
N TYR A 45 -2.01 7.23 3.65
CA TYR A 45 -1.33 8.18 4.53
C TYR A 45 -1.64 9.64 4.13
N TYR A 46 -1.46 10.00 2.87
CA TYR A 46 -1.67 11.39 2.44
C TYR A 46 -3.13 11.82 2.36
N ASP A 47 -4.05 10.91 2.11
CA ASP A 47 -5.48 11.23 2.12
C ASP A 47 -5.98 11.49 3.55
N LEU A 48 -5.53 10.67 4.50
CA LEU A 48 -5.77 10.87 5.92
C LEU A 48 -5.11 12.15 6.45
N LYS A 49 -3.86 12.40 6.07
CA LYS A 49 -3.14 13.62 6.48
C LYS A 49 -3.69 14.88 5.82
N GLY A 50 -4.22 14.75 4.61
CA GLY A 50 -4.77 15.86 3.86
C GLY A 50 -6.19 16.23 4.29
N SER A 51 -6.85 17.01 3.43
CA SER A 51 -8.22 17.47 3.66
C SER A 51 -9.25 16.34 3.71
N GLY A 52 -8.95 15.16 3.14
CA GLY A 52 -9.85 14.00 3.12
C GLY A 52 -10.15 13.50 4.53
N GLY A 53 -9.10 13.16 5.29
CA GLY A 53 -9.21 12.76 6.68
C GLY A 53 -9.86 13.84 7.55
N ALA A 54 -9.39 15.09 7.47
CA ALA A 54 -9.95 16.17 8.28
C ALA A 54 -11.42 16.46 8.02
N SER A 55 -11.85 16.50 6.75
CA SER A 55 -13.25 16.77 6.41
C SER A 55 -14.18 15.65 6.87
N SER A 56 -13.74 14.40 6.74
CA SER A 56 -14.51 13.25 7.22
C SER A 56 -14.62 13.23 8.74
N TYR A 57 -13.56 13.63 9.43
CA TYR A 57 -13.54 13.75 10.89
C TYR A 57 -14.46 14.85 11.41
N LEU A 58 -14.40 16.06 10.83
CA LEU A 58 -15.32 17.16 11.18
C LEU A 58 -16.77 16.79 10.88
N ASN A 59 -17.03 16.11 9.76
CA ASN A 59 -18.38 15.62 9.47
C ASN A 59 -18.86 14.62 10.53
N ALA A 60 -18.03 13.66 10.92
CA ALA A 60 -18.40 12.66 11.91
C ALA A 60 -18.65 13.28 13.31
N THR A 61 -17.82 14.22 13.73
CA THR A 61 -17.87 14.80 15.09
C THR A 61 -18.79 16.01 15.18
N GLU A 62 -18.64 17.01 14.31
CA GLU A 62 -19.37 18.28 14.40
C GLU A 62 -20.75 18.21 13.74
N LEU A 63 -20.86 17.57 12.57
CA LEU A 63 -22.14 17.52 11.84
C LEU A 63 -23.06 16.40 12.33
N ASN A 64 -22.49 15.21 12.55
CA ASN A 64 -23.27 14.05 13.02
C ASN A 64 -23.30 13.94 14.55
N GLY A 65 -22.44 14.66 15.27
CA GLY A 65 -22.44 14.67 16.74
C GLY A 65 -21.94 13.38 17.37
N ASN A 66 -21.17 12.56 16.64
CA ASN A 66 -20.64 11.31 17.19
C ASN A 66 -19.53 11.59 18.19
N ASP A 67 -19.50 10.83 19.29
CA ASP A 67 -18.38 10.85 20.21
C ASP A 67 -17.12 10.28 19.54
N LYS A 68 -15.96 10.87 19.85
CA LYS A 68 -14.66 10.45 19.31
C LYS A 68 -14.38 8.96 19.53
N ALA A 69 -14.92 8.38 20.60
CA ALA A 69 -14.75 6.97 20.98
C ALA A 69 -15.65 5.99 20.19
N ASP A 70 -16.66 6.49 19.49
CA ASP A 70 -17.56 5.68 18.66
C ASP A 70 -17.12 5.64 17.18
N LEU A 71 -16.07 6.37 16.83
CA LEU A 71 -15.52 6.45 15.48
C LEU A 71 -14.41 5.41 15.30
N ASN A 72 -14.33 4.91 14.07
CA ASN A 72 -13.31 3.94 13.67
C ASN A 72 -12.51 4.49 12.50
N ILE A 73 -11.35 3.87 12.20
CA ILE A 73 -10.49 4.31 11.08
C ILE A 73 -11.21 4.30 9.72
N SER A 74 -12.22 3.43 9.56
CA SER A 74 -13.02 3.34 8.34
C SER A 74 -13.95 4.53 8.11
N ASP A 75 -14.20 5.35 9.13
CA ASP A 75 -15.00 6.57 8.99
C ASP A 75 -14.20 7.67 8.28
N PHE A 76 -12.88 7.63 8.39
CA PHE A 76 -11.99 8.64 7.81
C PHE A 76 -11.41 8.24 6.45
N TYR A 77 -11.13 6.95 6.26
CA TYR A 77 -10.60 6.44 5.01
C TYR A 77 -11.11 5.03 4.70
N LYS A 78 -11.51 4.80 3.45
CA LYS A 78 -11.97 3.48 2.99
C LYS A 78 -10.79 2.66 2.47
N PHE A 79 -10.17 1.88 3.36
CA PHE A 79 -9.14 0.91 2.98
C PHE A 79 -9.75 -0.20 2.12
N GLN A 80 -9.32 -0.30 0.86
CA GLN A 80 -9.83 -1.26 -0.11
C GLN A 80 -8.69 -2.04 -0.77
N GLY A 81 -8.93 -3.33 -1.02
CA GLY A 81 -7.98 -4.23 -1.66
C GLY A 81 -7.67 -5.46 -0.81
N ALA A 82 -7.23 -6.54 -1.47
CA ALA A 82 -7.06 -7.86 -0.83
C ALA A 82 -5.97 -7.91 0.26
N ASP A 83 -5.06 -6.94 0.25
CA ASP A 83 -3.96 -6.85 1.23
C ASP A 83 -4.33 -6.01 2.48
N TRP A 84 -5.50 -5.35 2.49
CA TRP A 84 -5.98 -4.61 3.63
C TRP A 84 -6.85 -5.48 4.55
N THR A 85 -6.70 -5.29 5.85
CA THR A 85 -7.59 -5.85 6.86
C THR A 85 -7.92 -4.76 7.86
N VAL A 86 -9.21 -4.46 8.02
CA VAL A 86 -9.71 -3.44 8.95
C VAL A 86 -10.43 -4.13 10.09
N ASN A 87 -10.10 -3.75 11.32
CA ASN A 87 -10.75 -4.23 12.54
C ASN A 87 -10.91 -3.05 13.51
N GLY A 88 -12.12 -2.50 13.57
CA GLY A 88 -12.44 -1.31 14.36
C GLY A 88 -11.50 -0.16 14.02
N ASP A 89 -10.78 0.29 15.03
CA ASP A 89 -9.87 1.43 14.96
C ASP A 89 -8.60 1.17 14.15
N THR A 90 -8.32 -0.08 13.78
CA THR A 90 -7.05 -0.45 13.15
C THR A 90 -7.22 -1.01 11.74
N ALA A 91 -6.51 -0.42 10.79
CA ALA A 91 -6.32 -0.94 9.44
C ALA A 91 -4.88 -1.41 9.26
N THR A 92 -4.69 -2.68 8.88
CA THR A 92 -3.38 -3.25 8.60
C THR A 92 -3.24 -3.54 7.10
N TYR A 93 -2.09 -3.22 6.54
CA TYR A 93 -1.71 -3.56 5.18
C TYR A 93 -0.66 -4.66 5.20
N ARG A 94 -0.91 -5.75 4.48
CA ARG A 94 0.01 -6.90 4.35
C ARG A 94 0.46 -7.43 5.71
N SER A 95 -0.50 -7.59 6.64
CA SER A 95 -0.23 -8.13 7.97
C SER A 95 0.53 -9.46 7.91
N GLY A 96 1.58 -9.60 8.75
CA GLY A 96 2.44 -10.78 8.80
C GLY A 96 3.48 -10.90 7.67
N LYS A 97 3.53 -9.98 6.70
CA LYS A 97 4.63 -9.94 5.72
C LYS A 97 5.89 -9.36 6.34
N SER A 98 7.02 -10.01 6.08
CA SER A 98 8.32 -9.65 6.63
C SER A 98 9.17 -8.77 5.71
N ASP A 99 8.61 -8.30 4.58
CA ASP A 99 9.30 -7.38 3.66
C ASP A 99 8.85 -5.93 3.86
N PHE A 100 7.54 -5.69 3.79
CA PHE A 100 6.89 -4.40 4.00
C PHE A 100 5.46 -4.63 4.48
N ASN A 101 5.08 -3.96 5.56
CA ASN A 101 3.72 -3.89 6.07
C ASN A 101 3.48 -2.53 6.73
N ALA A 102 2.21 -2.18 6.92
CA ALA A 102 1.83 -0.93 7.56
C ALA A 102 0.63 -1.13 8.47
N THR A 103 0.52 -0.31 9.51
CA THR A 103 -0.61 -0.28 10.43
C THR A 103 -1.06 1.15 10.61
N PHE A 104 -2.36 1.39 10.49
CA PHE A 104 -3.03 2.65 10.77
C PHE A 104 -3.97 2.40 11.94
N THR A 105 -3.88 3.21 12.98
CA THR A 105 -4.69 3.07 14.19
C THR A 105 -5.25 4.44 14.57
N TYR A 106 -6.57 4.56 14.56
CA TYR A 106 -7.24 5.71 15.16
C TYR A 106 -7.18 5.59 16.68
N ASN A 107 -6.80 6.67 17.37
CA ASN A 107 -6.53 6.63 18.82
C ASN A 107 -7.71 7.14 19.67
N ASN A 108 -8.89 7.33 19.07
CA ASN A 108 -10.10 7.81 19.75
C ASN A 108 -9.98 9.20 20.38
N ASP A 109 -8.99 9.98 19.93
CA ASP A 109 -8.70 11.33 20.40
C ASP A 109 -8.66 12.37 19.26
N GLY A 110 -8.95 11.95 18.03
CA GLY A 110 -8.80 12.77 16.82
C GLY A 110 -7.51 12.49 16.04
N THR A 111 -6.63 11.62 16.54
CA THR A 111 -5.36 11.30 15.87
C THR A 111 -5.33 9.89 15.29
N VAL A 112 -4.54 9.73 14.21
CA VAL A 112 -4.24 8.44 13.59
C VAL A 112 -2.75 8.17 13.68
N THR A 113 -2.38 7.07 14.32
CA THR A 113 -1.02 6.54 14.35
C THR A 113 -0.78 5.66 13.12
N VAL A 114 0.23 5.99 12.32
CA VAL A 114 0.67 5.21 11.17
C VAL A 114 2.04 4.62 11.43
N LYS A 115 2.14 3.30 11.49
CA LYS A 115 3.39 2.56 11.65
C LYS A 115 3.80 1.89 10.34
N LEU A 116 4.97 2.24 9.82
CA LEU A 116 5.54 1.71 8.58
C LEU A 116 6.73 0.80 8.88
N TYR A 117 6.60 -0.48 8.52
CA TYR A 117 7.67 -1.48 8.65
C TYR A 117 8.28 -1.80 7.30
N CYS A 118 9.60 -1.89 7.24
CA CYS A 118 10.29 -2.51 6.11
C CYS A 118 11.56 -3.24 6.56
N ASP A 119 11.89 -4.32 5.86
CA ASP A 119 13.13 -5.07 6.04
C ASP A 119 14.02 -4.91 4.81
N THR A 120 15.04 -4.06 4.94
CA THR A 120 15.95 -3.70 3.84
C THR A 120 16.90 -4.84 3.45
N THR A 121 16.97 -5.92 4.25
CA THR A 121 17.67 -7.15 3.86
C THR A 121 16.94 -7.89 2.74
N LYS A 122 15.65 -7.59 2.52
CA LYS A 122 14.85 -8.13 1.43
C LYS A 122 14.72 -7.11 0.31
N THR A 123 14.89 -7.55 -0.94
CA THR A 123 14.74 -6.68 -2.13
C THR A 123 13.41 -5.92 -2.14
N ALA A 124 12.32 -6.55 -1.70
CA ALA A 124 11.00 -5.91 -1.63
C ALA A 124 10.91 -4.85 -0.52
N GLY A 125 11.58 -5.06 0.63
CA GLY A 125 11.62 -4.07 1.70
C GLY A 125 12.52 -2.88 1.36
N GLN A 126 13.67 -3.12 0.71
CA GLN A 126 14.51 -2.04 0.18
C GLN A 126 13.81 -1.22 -0.91
N ALA A 127 13.04 -1.87 -1.79
CA ALA A 127 12.20 -1.16 -2.77
C ALA A 127 11.13 -0.30 -2.08
N ALA A 128 10.54 -0.81 -0.99
CA ALA A 128 9.56 -0.06 -0.20
C ALA A 128 10.15 1.15 0.50
N GLU A 129 11.31 1.00 1.14
CA GLU A 129 12.07 2.09 1.75
C GLU A 129 12.35 3.20 0.73
N ASN A 130 12.93 2.86 -0.42
CA ASN A 130 13.22 3.84 -1.48
C ASN A 130 11.97 4.57 -1.98
N ALA A 131 10.85 3.86 -2.12
CA ALA A 131 9.58 4.46 -2.55
C ALA A 131 8.98 5.40 -1.49
N LEU A 132 9.12 5.06 -0.20
CA LEU A 132 8.68 5.92 0.91
C LEU A 132 9.56 7.16 1.03
N LEU A 133 10.89 7.00 0.96
CA LEU A 133 11.85 8.10 1.05
C LEU A 133 11.64 9.12 -0.08
N ALA A 134 11.28 8.66 -1.27
CA ALA A 134 10.92 9.53 -2.39
C ALA A 134 9.66 10.39 -2.12
N LYS A 135 8.88 10.05 -1.09
CA LYS A 135 7.75 10.84 -0.59
C LYS A 135 8.05 11.56 0.72
N GLY A 136 9.24 11.42 1.29
CA GLY A 136 9.58 11.99 2.60
C GLY A 136 9.03 11.18 3.79
N LEU A 137 8.69 9.91 3.55
CA LEU A 137 8.37 8.93 4.58
C LEU A 137 9.55 7.98 4.74
N ASP A 138 9.67 7.41 5.92
CA ASP A 138 10.71 6.46 6.29
C ASP A 138 10.07 5.22 6.90
N CYS A 139 10.79 4.11 6.87
CA CYS A 139 10.37 2.84 7.46
C CYS A 139 11.58 2.15 8.06
N SER A 140 11.35 1.30 9.06
CA SER A 140 12.43 0.55 9.69
C SER A 140 11.98 -0.85 10.09
N PRO A 141 12.92 -1.77 10.37
CA PRO A 141 12.58 -3.09 10.89
C PRO A 141 11.91 -3.06 12.28
N SER A 142 12.09 -1.98 13.05
CA SER A 142 11.34 -1.73 14.30
C SER A 142 9.96 -1.09 14.06
N GLY A 143 9.73 -0.60 12.84
CA GLY A 143 8.60 0.23 12.44
C GLY A 143 8.84 1.70 12.78
N THR A 144 8.64 2.57 11.80
CA THR A 144 8.68 4.02 11.96
C THR A 144 7.26 4.54 12.13
N THR A 145 7.02 5.38 13.13
CA THR A 145 5.68 5.87 13.47
C THR A 145 5.51 7.33 13.08
N TYR A 146 4.38 7.62 12.46
CA TYR A 146 3.88 8.96 12.18
C TYR A 146 2.55 9.12 12.89
N THR A 147 2.28 10.31 13.41
CA THR A 147 0.96 10.69 13.91
C THR A 147 0.38 11.68 12.92
N ILE A 148 -0.90 11.49 12.60
CA ILE A 148 -1.71 12.42 11.83
C ILE A 148 -2.76 12.97 12.78
N ASP A 149 -2.80 14.28 12.94
CA ASP A 149 -3.91 14.93 13.62
C ASP A 149 -5.03 15.23 12.61
N LEU A 150 -6.22 14.65 12.78
CA LEU A 150 -7.34 14.88 11.86
C LEU A 150 -8.01 16.24 12.07
N GLU A 151 -7.79 16.90 13.20
CA GLU A 151 -8.27 18.25 13.47
C GLU A 151 -7.35 19.29 12.81
N THR A 152 -6.03 19.14 12.95
CA THR A 152 -5.06 20.15 12.48
C THR A 152 -4.36 19.82 11.16
N GLN A 153 -4.43 18.56 10.68
CA GLN A 153 -3.75 18.04 9.48
C GLN A 153 -2.21 17.96 9.59
N ASP A 154 -1.66 18.02 10.80
CA ASP A 154 -0.20 17.98 11.03
C ASP A 154 0.37 16.56 11.11
#